data_AF-A0A317GGW9-F1
#
_entry.id   AF-A0A317GGW9-F1
#
_cell.length_a   1.000
_cell.length_b   1.000
_cell.length_c   1.000
_cell.angle_alpha   90.00
_cell.angle_beta   90.00
_cell.angle_gamma   90.00
#
_symmetry.space_group_name_H-M   'P 1'
#
loop_
_entity.id
_entity.type
_entity.pdbx_description
1 polymer ?
#
loop_
_entity_poly.entity_id
_entity_poly.type
_entity_poly.pdbx_seq_one_letter_code
_entity_poly.pdbx_strand_id
1 'polypeptide(L)'
;MIQVFSKRIDKPVQYGFVDLGEAPLPNEVDYPTVEFSTSPDGVNWTSAYDVKNMEKVHCYSSPNVPVAKKTNQTKKIGFQDGERIVSTSFDSRELKFKLVYKGVSQTDAMLAFEAAQRFLVSREAYWITFADWLGRMYYGTAVMGDPEFSVNDWTCEVTFTDLMGLSRSIGTSLSRVDDEWGVNNNIPNNGEYP
;
A
#
# COMPACT_ATOMS: atom_id res chain seq x y z
N MET A 1 1.62 -17.36 12.78
CA MET A 1 0.90 -16.12 12.41
C MET A 1 1.92 -15.16 11.85
N ILE A 2 1.66 -14.61 10.67
CA ILE A 2 2.55 -13.62 10.04
C ILE A 2 2.07 -12.25 10.51
N GLN A 3 2.95 -11.50 11.20
CA GLN A 3 2.69 -10.12 11.57
C GLN A 3 3.09 -9.21 10.42
N VAL A 4 2.12 -8.51 9.84
CA VAL A 4 2.31 -7.63 8.66
C VAL A 4 2.33 -6.17 9.05
N PHE A 5 1.41 -5.77 9.94
CA PHE A 5 1.22 -4.41 10.39
C PHE A 5 1.78 -4.21 11.80
N SER A 6 1.98 -2.94 12.15
CA SER A 6 2.49 -2.50 13.44
C SER A 6 1.55 -2.93 14.56
N LYS A 7 2.12 -3.24 15.73
CA LYS A 7 1.38 -3.52 16.98
C LYS A 7 1.22 -2.27 17.86
N ARG A 8 1.65 -1.11 17.37
CA ARG A 8 1.50 0.16 18.07
C ARG A 8 0.03 0.44 18.37
N ILE A 9 -0.23 0.93 19.58
CA ILE A 9 -1.58 1.35 20.02
C ILE A 9 -1.83 2.80 19.56
N ASP A 10 -0.76 3.60 19.48
CA ASP A 10 -0.77 5.02 19.13
C ASP A 10 -0.73 5.26 17.60
N LYS A 11 -1.38 4.40 16.81
CA LYS A 11 -1.47 4.60 15.35
C LYS A 11 -2.27 5.85 15.03
N PRO A 12 -1.91 6.62 13.99
CA PRO A 12 -2.70 7.78 13.62
C PRO A 12 -4.09 7.35 13.20
N VAL A 13 -5.12 7.98 13.77
CA VAL A 13 -6.53 7.71 13.48
C VAL A 13 -7.20 8.97 12.97
N GLN A 14 -8.15 8.83 12.04
CA GLN A 14 -8.90 9.98 11.58
C GLN A 14 -9.78 10.51 12.73
N TYR A 15 -9.77 11.83 12.92
CA TYR A 15 -10.65 12.51 13.87
C TYR A 15 -12.11 12.16 13.55
N GLY A 16 -12.78 11.54 14.53
CA GLY A 16 -14.22 11.32 14.51
C GLY A 16 -14.98 12.50 15.12
N PHE A 17 -16.30 12.54 14.95
CA PHE A 17 -17.11 13.46 15.74
C PHE A 17 -17.07 13.02 17.20
N VAL A 18 -16.30 13.72 18.04
CA VAL A 18 -16.33 13.54 19.50
C VAL A 18 -17.46 14.38 20.11
N ASP A 19 -18.03 13.90 21.22
CA ASP A 19 -19.03 14.64 21.98
C ASP A 19 -18.44 15.96 22.54
N LEU A 20 -19.30 16.98 22.76
CA LEU A 20 -18.90 18.34 23.17
C LEU A 20 -18.04 18.45 24.44
N GLY A 21 -17.83 17.36 25.19
CA GLY A 21 -17.07 17.31 26.43
C GLY A 21 -15.77 16.51 26.37
N GLU A 22 -15.46 15.85 25.25
CA GLU A 22 -14.28 14.99 25.13
C GLU A 22 -13.18 15.70 24.34
N ALA A 23 -11.95 15.61 24.86
CA ALA A 23 -10.78 16.11 24.14
C ALA A 23 -10.40 15.11 23.03
N PRO A 24 -9.99 15.59 21.84
CA PRO A 24 -9.48 14.73 20.79
C PRO A 24 -8.30 13.88 21.29
N LEU A 25 -8.18 12.66 20.77
CA LEU A 25 -7.05 11.80 21.08
C LEU A 25 -5.75 12.43 20.55
N PRO A 26 -4.60 12.25 21.23
CA PRO A 26 -3.33 12.88 20.83
C PRO A 26 -2.81 12.48 19.44
N ASN A 27 -3.26 11.34 18.91
CA ASN A 27 -2.88 10.73 17.63
C ASN A 27 -3.93 10.97 16.53
N GLU A 28 -4.93 11.81 16.76
CA GLU A 28 -5.95 12.13 15.76
C GLU A 28 -5.42 13.07 14.67
N VAL A 29 -5.81 12.76 13.44
CA VAL A 29 -5.49 13.56 12.24
C VAL A 29 -6.76 13.87 11.46
N ASP A 30 -6.73 14.96 10.70
CA ASP A 30 -7.87 15.50 9.94
C ASP A 30 -8.15 14.76 8.61
N TYR A 31 -7.43 13.69 8.32
CA TYR A 31 -7.54 12.90 7.09
C TYR A 31 -7.53 11.39 7.41
N PRO A 32 -8.10 10.54 6.54
CA PRO A 32 -8.00 9.09 6.69
C PRO A 32 -6.54 8.66 6.61
N THR A 33 -6.15 7.68 7.42
CA THR A 33 -4.81 7.12 7.42
C THR A 33 -4.87 5.63 7.13
N VAL A 34 -4.13 5.21 6.11
CA VAL A 34 -3.98 3.80 5.75
C VAL A 34 -2.56 3.37 6.06
N GLU A 35 -2.41 2.36 6.89
CA GLU A 35 -1.11 1.75 7.14
C GLU A 35 -0.67 0.94 5.92
N PHE A 36 0.61 1.04 5.55
CA PHE A 36 1.20 0.18 4.54
C PHE A 36 2.49 -0.43 5.06
N SER A 37 2.80 -1.62 4.58
CA SER A 37 3.99 -2.39 4.97
C SER A 37 4.74 -2.87 3.74
N THR A 38 6.06 -2.93 3.86
CA THR A 38 6.95 -3.42 2.80
C THR A 38 7.72 -4.65 3.29
N SER A 39 8.09 -5.54 2.36
CA SER A 39 8.87 -6.73 2.66
C SER A 39 9.75 -7.13 1.48
N PRO A 40 11.06 -7.41 1.67
CA PRO A 40 11.91 -7.87 0.58
C PRO A 40 11.60 -9.32 0.15
N ASP A 41 11.09 -10.15 1.06
CA ASP A 41 10.93 -11.61 0.87
C ASP A 41 9.48 -12.10 0.97
N GLY A 42 8.54 -11.24 1.36
CA GLY A 42 7.13 -11.57 1.58
C GLY A 42 6.85 -12.26 2.92
N VAL A 43 7.86 -12.35 3.79
CA VAL A 43 7.78 -13.01 5.11
C VAL A 43 8.12 -12.02 6.23
N ASN A 44 9.20 -11.25 6.06
CA ASN A 44 9.65 -10.24 7.00
C ASN A 44 9.08 -8.87 6.60
N TRP A 45 8.04 -8.43 7.30
CA TRP A 45 7.32 -7.19 7.01
C TRP A 45 7.80 -6.05 7.89
N THR A 46 7.93 -4.87 7.30
CA THR A 46 8.21 -3.62 7.99
C THR A 46 7.07 -2.65 7.73
N SER A 47 6.33 -2.27 8.78
CA SER A 47 5.30 -1.25 8.69
C SER A 47 5.90 0.14 8.59
N ALA A 48 5.26 1.02 7.81
CA ALA A 48 5.60 2.44 7.77
C ALA A 48 5.56 3.10 9.16
N TYR A 49 4.70 2.62 10.08
CA TYR A 49 4.58 3.18 11.43
C TYR A 49 5.67 2.70 12.41
N ASP A 50 6.40 1.64 12.08
CA ASP A 50 7.48 1.12 12.94
C ASP A 50 8.84 1.76 12.60
N VAL A 51 8.93 2.49 11.48
CA VAL A 51 10.16 3.17 11.04
C VAL A 51 10.26 4.54 11.71
N LYS A 52 11.21 4.71 12.63
CA LYS A 52 11.41 5.97 13.36
C LYS A 52 11.57 7.20 12.47
N ASN A 53 12.22 7.06 11.32
CA ASN A 53 12.46 8.19 10.40
C ASN A 53 11.23 8.55 9.55
N MET A 54 10.17 7.72 9.59
CA MET A 54 8.88 7.94 8.92
C MET A 54 7.83 8.53 9.86
N GLU A 55 8.23 9.00 11.04
CA GLU A 55 7.31 9.59 12.00
C GLU A 55 6.56 10.78 11.36
N LYS A 56 5.23 10.79 11.50
CA LYS A 56 4.30 11.77 10.90
C LYS A 56 4.19 11.72 9.36
N VAL A 57 4.78 10.73 8.70
CA VAL A 57 4.53 10.45 7.28
C VAL A 57 3.40 9.43 7.20
N HIS A 58 2.26 9.84 6.65
CA HIS A 58 1.06 9.03 6.59
C HIS A 58 0.61 8.82 5.14
N CYS A 59 0.07 7.64 4.83
CA CYS A 59 -0.64 7.42 3.58
C CYS A 59 -2.10 7.82 3.77
N TYR A 60 -2.55 8.85 3.06
CA TYR A 60 -3.92 9.37 3.20
C TYR A 60 -4.87 8.91 2.08
N SER A 61 -4.30 8.35 1.01
CA SER A 61 -5.06 7.74 -0.07
C SER A 61 -4.33 6.46 -0.47
N SER A 62 -4.91 5.33 -0.10
CA SER A 62 -4.49 4.02 -0.61
C SER A 62 -4.75 3.90 -2.12
N PRO A 63 -4.12 2.93 -2.80
CA PRO A 63 -4.34 2.75 -4.22
C PRO A 63 -5.73 2.15 -4.48
N ASN A 64 -6.43 2.72 -5.47
CA ASN A 64 -7.63 2.09 -6.02
C ASN A 64 -7.29 0.70 -6.55
N VAL A 65 -8.21 -0.26 -6.38
CA VAL A 65 -8.08 -1.63 -6.89
C VAL A 65 -7.84 -1.61 -8.42
N PRO A 66 -6.60 -1.86 -8.89
CA PRO A 66 -6.34 -1.79 -10.32
C PRO A 66 -6.84 -3.07 -10.99
N VAL A 67 -7.69 -2.89 -12.01
CA VAL A 67 -8.24 -4.00 -12.80
C VAL A 67 -7.10 -4.74 -13.50
N ALA A 68 -7.09 -6.07 -13.37
CA ALA A 68 -6.11 -6.90 -14.06
C ALA A 68 -6.32 -6.82 -15.57
N LYS A 69 -5.31 -6.33 -16.29
CA LYS A 69 -5.31 -6.24 -17.76
C LYS A 69 -4.64 -7.48 -18.33
N LYS A 70 -5.23 -8.02 -19.41
CA LYS A 70 -4.66 -9.11 -20.19
C LYS A 70 -4.03 -8.53 -21.45
N THR A 71 -2.82 -8.97 -21.76
CA THR A 71 -2.13 -8.69 -23.02
C THR A 71 -2.06 -9.98 -23.83
N ASN A 72 -2.49 -9.90 -25.09
CA ASN A 72 -2.43 -11.00 -26.04
C ASN A 72 -1.37 -10.70 -27.09
N GLN A 73 -0.48 -11.65 -27.35
CA GLN A 73 0.34 -11.62 -28.55
C GLN A 73 -0.41 -12.33 -29.67
N THR A 74 -0.70 -11.60 -30.74
CA THR A 74 -1.40 -12.10 -31.91
C THR A 74 -0.44 -12.22 -33.10
N LYS A 75 -0.72 -13.17 -33.99
CA LYS A 75 0.02 -13.34 -35.24
C LYS A 75 -0.97 -13.49 -36.39
N LYS A 76 -0.77 -12.70 -37.44
CA LYS A 76 -1.49 -12.84 -38.71
C LYS A 76 -0.94 -14.03 -39.49
N ILE A 77 -1.83 -14.89 -39.98
CA ILE A 77 -1.47 -16.09 -40.76
C ILE A 77 -1.94 -15.89 -42.20
N GLY A 78 -0.99 -15.63 -43.11
CA GLY A 78 -1.26 -15.49 -44.53
C GLY A 78 -2.18 -14.31 -44.86
N PHE A 79 -3.06 -14.52 -45.86
CA PHE A 79 -4.01 -13.52 -46.36
C PHE A 79 -5.42 -13.66 -45.76
N GLN A 80 -5.58 -14.45 -44.69
CA GLN A 80 -6.87 -14.59 -44.03
C GLN A 80 -7.18 -13.34 -43.20
N ASP A 81 -8.47 -13.00 -43.14
CA ASP A 81 -8.97 -11.98 -42.23
C ASP A 81 -8.97 -12.52 -40.79
N GLY A 82 -8.47 -11.70 -39.86
CA GLY A 82 -8.30 -12.04 -38.46
C GLY A 82 -6.85 -12.43 -38.07
N GLU A 83 -6.63 -12.54 -36.76
CA GLU A 83 -5.33 -12.89 -36.19
C GLU A 83 -5.49 -14.01 -35.16
N ARG A 84 -4.49 -14.89 -35.07
CA ARG A 84 -4.47 -15.98 -34.09
C ARG A 84 -3.73 -15.54 -32.84
N ILE A 85 -4.30 -15.78 -31.66
CA ILE A 85 -3.61 -15.59 -30.38
C ILE A 85 -2.51 -16.66 -30.24
N VAL A 86 -1.29 -16.19 -30.01
CA VAL A 86 -0.09 -17.02 -29.77
C VAL A 86 0.12 -17.22 -28.28
N SER A 87 -0.06 -16.17 -27.49
CA SER A 87 0.06 -16.21 -26.03
C SER A 87 -0.79 -15.13 -25.37
N THR A 88 -1.12 -15.34 -24.10
CA THR A 88 -1.83 -14.40 -23.23
C THR A 88 -1.09 -14.31 -21.91
N SER A 89 -0.80 -13.11 -21.45
CA SER A 89 -0.23 -12.83 -20.14
C SER A 89 -0.99 -11.72 -19.42
N PHE A 90 -0.79 -11.59 -18.12
CA PHE A 90 -1.20 -10.39 -17.40
C PHE A 90 -0.17 -9.28 -17.63
N ASP A 91 -0.66 -8.06 -17.82
CA ASP A 91 0.18 -6.88 -17.93
C ASP A 91 0.52 -6.34 -16.54
N SER A 92 1.65 -5.64 -16.46
CA SER A 92 2.02 -4.87 -15.27
C SER A 92 0.95 -3.81 -14.97
N ARG A 93 0.84 -3.41 -13.70
CA ARG A 93 -0.14 -2.40 -13.29
C ARG A 93 0.43 -1.44 -12.28
N GLU A 94 -0.08 -0.22 -12.32
CA GLU A 94 0.32 0.86 -11.42
C GLU A 94 -0.65 0.96 -10.25
N LEU A 95 -0.10 0.93 -9.04
CA LEU A 95 -0.75 1.25 -7.78
C LEU A 95 -0.32 2.66 -7.39
N LYS A 96 -1.24 3.61 -7.45
CA LYS A 96 -0.97 5.01 -7.09
C LYS A 96 -1.56 5.31 -5.72
N PHE A 97 -0.71 5.69 -4.79
CA PHE A 97 -1.11 6.05 -3.43
C PHE A 97 -0.47 7.38 -3.04
N LYS A 98 -1.05 8.08 -2.08
CA LYS A 98 -0.62 9.44 -1.72
C LYS A 98 -0.17 9.49 -0.27
N LEU A 99 0.99 10.10 -0.09
CA LEU A 99 1.60 10.37 1.19
C LEU A 99 1.43 11.84 1.58
N VAL A 100 1.33 12.07 2.87
CA VAL A 100 1.33 13.39 3.49
C VAL A 100 2.28 13.38 4.68
N TYR A 101 2.99 14.49 4.86
CA TYR A 101 3.73 14.78 6.08
C TYR A 101 3.19 16.09 6.66
N LYS A 102 2.90 16.09 7.96
CA LYS A 102 2.55 17.31 8.70
C LYS A 102 3.55 17.61 9.80
N GLY A 103 4.25 18.74 9.68
CA GLY A 103 5.39 19.11 10.51
C GLY A 103 5.32 20.53 11.06
N VAL A 104 6.30 20.86 11.90
CA VAL A 104 6.44 22.21 12.49
C VAL A 104 7.60 22.98 11.87
N SER A 105 8.53 22.29 11.22
CA SER A 105 9.73 22.86 10.62
C SER A 105 9.89 22.41 9.17
N GLN A 106 10.23 23.35 8.30
CA GLN A 106 10.56 23.08 6.90
C GLN A 106 11.75 22.12 6.75
N THR A 107 12.74 22.19 7.65
CA THR A 107 13.89 21.26 7.62
C THR A 107 13.45 19.83 7.89
N ASP A 108 12.56 19.64 8.86
CA ASP A 108 12.01 18.31 9.18
C ASP A 108 11.16 17.79 8.01
N ALA A 109 10.45 18.69 7.32
CA ALA A 109 9.68 18.34 6.13
C ALA A 109 10.57 17.76 5.02
N MET A 110 11.72 18.39 4.75
CA MET A 110 12.67 17.89 3.75
C MET A 110 13.31 16.56 4.17
N LEU A 111 13.67 16.41 5.45
CA LEU A 111 14.24 15.15 5.96
C LEU A 111 13.22 14.02 5.95
N ALA A 112 11.95 14.29 6.25
CA ALA A 112 10.86 13.33 6.17
C ALA A 112 10.62 12.86 4.73
N PHE A 113 10.72 13.78 3.76
CA PHE A 113 10.63 13.42 2.34
C PHE A 113 11.78 12.48 1.93
N GLU A 114 13.02 12.80 2.32
CA GLU A 114 14.17 11.92 2.05
C GLU A 114 14.02 10.55 2.72
N ALA A 115 13.50 10.50 3.96
CA ALA A 115 13.23 9.26 4.67
C ALA A 115 12.18 8.40 3.95
N ALA A 116 11.10 9.02 3.47
CA ALA A 116 10.07 8.36 2.66
C ALA A 116 10.63 7.82 1.35
N GLN A 117 11.48 8.59 0.69
CA GLN A 117 12.17 8.14 -0.52
C GLN A 117 13.06 6.93 -0.24
N ARG A 118 13.85 6.94 0.84
CA ARG A 118 14.71 5.80 1.22
C ARG A 118 13.91 4.56 1.60
N PHE A 119 12.73 4.71 2.18
CA PHE A 119 11.87 3.60 2.58
C PHE A 119 11.20 2.91 1.38
N LEU A 120 10.78 3.69 0.37
CA LEU A 120 10.01 3.19 -0.77
C LEU A 120 10.85 2.94 -2.02
N VAL A 121 11.81 3.81 -2.32
CA VAL A 121 12.59 3.73 -3.55
C VAL A 121 13.77 2.79 -3.33
N SER A 122 13.56 1.52 -3.72
CA SER A 122 14.59 0.49 -3.75
C SER A 122 15.03 0.17 -5.18
N ARG A 123 16.27 -0.29 -5.33
CA ARG A 123 16.76 -0.86 -6.60
C ARG A 123 16.15 -2.23 -6.88
N GLU A 124 15.85 -2.97 -5.83
CA GLU A 124 15.28 -4.31 -5.90
C GLU A 124 13.78 -4.25 -5.75
N ALA A 125 13.08 -5.11 -6.48
CA ALA A 125 11.65 -5.25 -6.31
C ALA A 125 11.33 -5.85 -4.94
N TYR A 126 10.24 -5.38 -4.34
CA TYR A 126 9.82 -5.78 -3.01
C TYR A 126 8.30 -5.95 -2.96
N TRP A 127 7.82 -6.57 -1.89
CA TRP A 127 6.41 -6.75 -1.61
C TRP A 127 5.85 -5.55 -0.85
N ILE A 128 4.66 -5.07 -1.26
CA ILE A 128 3.91 -4.04 -0.53
C ILE A 128 2.49 -4.51 -0.25
N THR A 129 1.93 -4.07 0.86
CA THR A 129 0.53 -4.29 1.25
C THR A 129 -0.04 -3.08 2.00
N PHE A 130 -1.35 -2.95 1.99
CA PHE A 130 -2.10 -1.83 2.58
C PHE A 130 -3.18 -2.38 3.52
N ALA A 131 -3.39 -1.70 4.65
CA ALA A 131 -4.29 -2.15 5.70
C ALA A 131 -5.78 -2.05 5.34
N ASP A 132 -6.13 -1.21 4.37
CA ASP A 132 -7.49 -1.14 3.82
C ASP A 132 -7.82 -2.33 2.90
N TRP A 133 -6.80 -2.96 2.32
CA TRP A 133 -6.91 -4.16 1.50
C TRP A 133 -6.18 -5.35 2.12
N LEU A 134 -6.71 -5.79 3.26
CA LEU A 134 -6.14 -6.89 4.04
C LEU A 134 -5.96 -8.18 3.22
N GLY A 135 -4.86 -8.86 3.51
CA GLY A 135 -4.53 -10.17 2.97
C GLY A 135 -4.02 -10.17 1.52
N ARG A 136 -3.79 -9.01 0.88
CA ARG A 136 -3.23 -8.92 -0.47
C ARG A 136 -1.88 -8.21 -0.48
N MET A 137 -0.94 -8.77 -1.24
CA MET A 137 0.38 -8.19 -1.48
C MET A 137 0.70 -8.09 -2.97
N TYR A 138 1.55 -7.14 -3.31
CA TYR A 138 1.96 -6.78 -4.67
C TYR A 138 3.48 -6.77 -4.76
N TYR A 139 4.04 -7.29 -5.86
CA TYR A 139 5.49 -7.36 -6.03
C TYR A 139 5.95 -6.43 -7.13
N GLY A 140 6.87 -5.53 -6.81
CA GLY A 140 7.19 -4.45 -7.72
C GLY A 140 8.15 -3.41 -7.18
N THR A 141 8.18 -2.27 -7.86
CA THR A 141 9.09 -1.16 -7.56
C THR A 141 8.31 0.14 -7.46
N ALA A 142 8.64 0.99 -6.48
CA ALA A 142 8.06 2.31 -6.35
C ALA A 142 8.90 3.39 -7.04
N VAL A 143 8.19 4.37 -7.62
CA VAL A 143 8.72 5.66 -8.01
C VAL A 143 7.95 6.72 -7.24
N MET A 144 8.69 7.60 -6.56
CA MET A 144 8.14 8.72 -5.83
C MET A 144 8.02 9.93 -6.78
N GLY A 145 6.86 10.58 -6.79
CA GLY A 145 6.64 11.82 -7.54
C GLY A 145 7.27 13.04 -6.86
N ASP A 146 7.23 14.18 -7.54
CA ASP A 146 7.68 15.45 -6.96
C ASP A 146 6.77 15.86 -5.79
N PRO A 147 7.32 16.30 -4.65
CA PRO A 147 6.54 16.74 -3.51
C PRO A 147 5.93 18.12 -3.76
N GLU A 148 4.65 18.24 -3.42
CA GLU A 148 3.97 19.53 -3.31
C GLU A 148 4.20 20.07 -1.88
N PHE A 149 5.20 20.93 -1.74
CA PHE A 149 5.50 21.59 -0.47
C PHE A 149 4.51 22.73 -0.20
N SER A 150 4.04 22.77 1.04
CA SER A 150 3.47 23.97 1.65
C SER A 150 4.55 24.66 2.52
N VAL A 151 4.19 25.17 3.70
CA VAL A 151 5.17 25.82 4.61
C VAL A 151 6.01 24.78 5.36
N ASN A 152 5.35 23.88 6.09
CA ASN A 152 6.01 22.84 6.91
C ASN A 152 5.55 21.42 6.55
N ASP A 153 4.66 21.30 5.58
CA ASP A 153 3.99 20.07 5.21
C ASP A 153 4.24 19.79 3.73
N TRP A 154 4.16 18.52 3.33
CA TRP A 154 4.19 18.13 1.93
C TRP A 154 3.21 17.01 1.63
N THR A 155 2.77 16.97 0.38
CA THR A 155 2.05 15.83 -0.20
C THR A 155 2.82 15.27 -1.39
N CYS A 156 2.79 13.96 -1.57
CA CYS A 156 3.48 13.29 -2.68
C CYS A 156 2.67 12.09 -3.17
N GLU A 157 2.56 11.94 -4.48
CA GLU A 157 2.02 10.73 -5.11
C GLU A 157 3.14 9.73 -5.35
N VAL A 158 2.95 8.49 -4.89
CA VAL A 158 3.84 7.36 -5.13
C VAL A 158 3.18 6.42 -6.11
N THR A 159 3.90 6.07 -7.18
CA THR A 159 3.48 5.07 -8.16
C THR A 159 4.27 3.80 -7.94
N PHE A 160 3.60 2.72 -7.57
CA PHE A 160 4.19 1.40 -7.44
C PHE A 160 3.79 0.53 -8.63
N THR A 161 4.76 0.05 -9.39
CA THR A 161 4.53 -0.82 -10.55
C THR A 161 4.57 -2.28 -10.11
N ASP A 162 3.41 -2.93 -10.04
CA ASP A 162 3.29 -4.37 -9.83
C ASP A 162 3.71 -5.12 -11.10
N LEU A 163 4.84 -5.83 -10.98
CA LEU A 163 5.48 -6.56 -12.07
C LEU A 163 4.76 -7.87 -12.40
N MET A 164 3.92 -8.38 -11.49
CA MET A 164 3.19 -9.63 -11.72
C MET A 164 1.82 -9.41 -12.37
N GLY A 165 1.29 -8.19 -12.32
CA GLY A 165 -0.05 -7.86 -12.82
C GLY A 165 -1.22 -8.47 -12.02
N LEU A 166 -0.92 -9.16 -10.92
CA LEU A 166 -1.86 -9.89 -10.07
C LEU A 166 -1.45 -9.80 -8.60
N SER A 167 -2.45 -9.70 -7.71
CA SER A 167 -2.18 -9.71 -6.28
C SER A 167 -1.93 -11.13 -5.82
N ARG A 168 -1.11 -11.26 -4.79
CA ARG A 168 -0.89 -12.52 -4.07
C ARG A 168 -1.55 -12.43 -2.70
N SER A 169 -1.98 -13.56 -2.18
CA SER A 169 -2.39 -13.63 -0.78
C SER A 169 -1.16 -13.53 0.11
N ILE A 170 -1.27 -12.82 1.22
CA ILE A 170 -0.23 -12.83 2.26
C ILE A 170 -0.32 -14.17 2.99
N GLY A 171 0.82 -14.81 3.23
CA GLY A 171 0.87 -16.11 3.90
C GLY A 171 0.50 -17.29 2.99
N THR A 172 0.30 -18.44 3.64
CA THR A 172 0.00 -19.71 2.96
C THR A 172 -1.21 -20.36 3.60
N SER A 173 -1.80 -21.37 2.94
CA SER A 173 -2.91 -22.13 3.50
C SER A 173 -2.62 -22.78 4.86
N LEU A 174 -1.33 -22.98 5.19
CA LEU A 174 -0.86 -23.53 6.47
C LEU A 174 -0.44 -22.46 7.48
N SER A 175 -0.18 -21.23 7.04
CA SER A 175 0.29 -20.11 7.86
C SER A 175 -0.56 -18.89 7.57
N ARG A 176 -1.70 -18.84 8.26
CA ARG A 176 -2.65 -17.74 8.20
C ARG A 176 -2.06 -16.45 8.76
N VAL A 177 -2.52 -15.34 8.21
CA VAL A 177 -2.20 -13.98 8.67
C VAL A 177 -3.18 -13.60 9.78
N ASP A 178 -2.75 -12.78 10.73
CA ASP A 178 -3.69 -12.09 11.63
C ASP A 178 -4.70 -11.29 10.77
N ASP A 179 -6.00 -11.37 11.09
CA ASP A 179 -7.08 -10.67 10.37
C ASP A 179 -7.28 -11.07 8.88
N GLU A 180 -7.06 -12.35 8.52
CA GLU A 180 -7.28 -12.87 7.15
C GLU A 180 -8.77 -12.87 6.70
N TRP A 181 -9.68 -12.51 7.59
CA TRP A 181 -11.09 -12.47 7.26
C TRP A 181 -11.40 -11.31 6.33
N GLY A 182 -11.80 -11.65 5.11
CA GLY A 182 -12.14 -10.65 4.11
C GLY A 182 -13.08 -11.23 3.07
N VAL A 183 -13.96 -10.39 2.54
CA VAL A 183 -14.72 -10.69 1.32
C VAL A 183 -13.69 -11.06 0.24
N ASN A 184 -13.86 -12.22 -0.42
CA ASN A 184 -12.95 -12.81 -1.43
C ASN A 184 -11.84 -13.77 -0.90
N ASN A 185 -11.77 -14.03 0.40
CA ASN A 185 -11.05 -15.17 0.94
C ASN A 185 -12.11 -16.20 1.32
N ASN A 186 -12.27 -17.28 0.54
CA ASN A 186 -13.31 -18.31 0.76
C ASN A 186 -13.00 -19.17 2.01
N ILE A 187 -12.89 -18.51 3.16
CA ILE A 187 -12.62 -19.07 4.46
C ILE A 187 -13.97 -19.13 5.18
N PRO A 188 -14.37 -20.28 5.75
CA PRO A 188 -15.61 -20.38 6.49
C PRO A 188 -15.61 -19.36 7.64
N ASN A 189 -16.59 -18.46 7.60
CA ASN A 189 -16.93 -17.54 8.67
C ASN A 189 -17.32 -18.37 9.91
N ASN A 190 -16.51 -18.31 10.97
CA ASN A 190 -16.75 -19.06 12.21
C ASN A 190 -17.64 -18.30 13.22
N GLY A 191 -18.33 -17.24 12.78
CA GLY A 191 -19.33 -16.50 13.56
C GLY A 191 -18.80 -15.38 14.45
N GLU A 192 -17.48 -15.17 14.53
CA GLU A 192 -16.90 -14.07 15.30
C GLU A 192 -16.77 -12.84 14.40
N TYR A 193 -17.77 -11.95 14.50
CA TYR A 193 -17.64 -10.58 14.01
C TYR A 193 -16.82 -9.75 15.02
N PRO A 194 -16.04 -8.74 14.57
CA PRO A 194 -15.60 -7.67 15.46
C PRO A 194 -16.78 -6.85 15.99
#